data_AF-A0A9D6I7F5-F1
#
_entry.id   AF-A0A9D6I7F5-F1
#
_cell.length_a   1.000
_cell.length_b   1.000
_cell.length_c   1.000
_cell.angle_alpha   90.00
_cell.angle_beta   90.00
_cell.angle_gamma   90.00
#
_symmetry.space_group_name_H-M   'P 1'
#
loop_
_entity.id
_entity.type
_entity.pdbx_description
1 polymer ?
#
loop_
_entity_poly.entity_id
_entity_poly.type
_entity_poly.pdbx_seq_one_letter_code
_entity_poly.pdbx_strand_id
1 'polypeptide(L)'
;MRPLVAGSRIASLLALATLSVAGLAPSAGERPETLLDLRVPAAANAGEELELRARLTDAGGAPIPGVLVGFYSLAEFAGVSGEVMLGEGVTGADGVTTLRYVPRREGEIMLAARFPGSPAHGPGRAMGTLSVGPGPPLYRETPWIRVPGIVWALVALLSAVWATYLSVMVLLLLIARDGRVAAPEEVRR
;
A
#
# COMPACT_ATOMS: atom_id res chain seq x y z
N MET A 1 47.83 -55.07 63.90
CA MET A 1 48.33 -54.80 62.51
C MET A 1 47.36 -53.82 61.83
N ARG A 2 47.92 -52.94 61.00
CA ARG A 2 47.32 -51.70 60.44
C ARG A 2 45.99 -51.89 59.67
N PRO A 3 45.19 -50.79 59.55
CA PRO A 3 43.79 -50.75 59.11
C PRO A 3 43.64 -50.40 57.62
N LEU A 4 42.40 -50.37 57.10
CA LEU A 4 42.00 -49.42 56.05
C LEU A 4 40.49 -49.17 56.09
N VAL A 5 40.16 -47.89 56.22
CA VAL A 5 38.86 -47.27 56.41
C VAL A 5 38.27 -46.88 55.06
N ALA A 6 36.94 -46.87 55.02
CA ALA A 6 36.06 -46.42 53.96
C ALA A 6 36.25 -44.94 53.54
N GLY A 7 35.73 -44.60 52.35
CA GLY A 7 35.26 -43.23 52.08
C GLY A 7 35.67 -42.61 50.75
N SER A 8 34.71 -42.62 49.81
CA SER A 8 34.46 -41.72 48.69
C SER A 8 35.10 -40.31 48.79
N ARG A 9 35.45 -39.69 47.64
CA ARG A 9 35.02 -38.33 47.26
C ARG A 9 35.58 -37.81 45.90
N ILE A 10 34.63 -37.43 45.02
CA ILE A 10 34.48 -36.15 44.28
C ILE A 10 35.47 -35.77 43.16
N ALA A 11 34.92 -35.50 41.97
CA ALA A 11 35.38 -34.46 41.02
C ALA A 11 34.16 -34.00 40.17
N SER A 12 33.44 -32.96 40.58
CA SER A 12 33.61 -31.53 40.25
C SER A 12 33.11 -31.14 38.85
N LEU A 13 31.86 -30.64 38.82
CA LEU A 13 31.20 -29.96 37.71
C LEU A 13 31.65 -28.49 37.66
N LEU A 14 32.06 -28.02 36.48
CA LEU A 14 32.39 -26.63 36.21
C LEU A 14 31.15 -25.91 35.65
N ALA A 15 30.51 -25.06 36.45
CA ALA A 15 29.44 -24.17 35.99
C ALA A 15 29.99 -22.76 35.82
N LEU A 16 30.07 -22.29 34.57
CA LEU A 16 30.48 -20.94 34.21
C LEU A 16 29.25 -20.02 34.30
N ALA A 17 29.22 -19.13 35.29
CA ALA A 17 28.19 -18.11 35.42
C ALA A 17 28.64 -16.85 34.65
N THR A 18 27.95 -16.51 33.57
CA THR A 18 28.11 -15.23 32.86
C THR A 18 27.28 -14.16 33.53
N LEU A 19 27.94 -13.12 34.06
CA LEU A 19 27.32 -11.98 34.71
C LEU A 19 26.94 -10.94 33.64
N SER A 20 25.68 -10.91 33.23
CA SER A 20 25.16 -9.86 32.34
C SER A 20 25.01 -8.55 33.11
N VAL A 21 25.90 -7.58 32.87
CA VAL A 21 25.68 -6.19 33.27
C VAL A 21 24.58 -5.62 32.38
N ALA A 22 23.35 -5.58 32.89
CA ALA A 22 22.26 -4.85 32.28
C ALA A 22 22.60 -3.35 32.35
N GLY A 23 22.96 -2.76 31.22
CA GLY A 23 23.09 -1.32 31.09
C GLY A 23 21.77 -0.65 31.46
N LEU A 24 21.86 0.36 32.34
CA LEU A 24 20.78 1.31 32.59
C LEU A 24 20.42 1.98 31.26
N ALA A 25 19.39 1.47 30.58
CA ALA A 25 18.67 2.29 29.62
C ALA A 25 18.13 3.49 30.43
N PRO A 26 18.38 4.75 30.00
CA PRO A 26 17.71 5.87 30.63
C PRO A 26 16.21 5.59 30.53
N SER A 27 15.54 5.52 31.68
CA SER A 27 14.09 5.61 31.72
C SER A 27 13.73 6.85 30.92
N ALA A 28 12.95 6.67 29.86
CA ALA A 28 12.37 7.78 29.13
C ALA A 28 11.68 8.65 30.19
N GLY A 29 12.30 9.78 30.55
CA GLY A 29 11.75 10.70 31.52
C GLY A 29 10.32 11.00 31.11
N GLU A 30 9.42 11.07 32.08
CA GLU A 30 8.01 11.33 31.88
C GLU A 30 7.88 12.72 31.23
N ARG A 31 7.82 12.72 29.90
CA ARG A 31 7.70 13.93 29.11
C ARG A 31 6.26 14.41 29.24
N PRO A 32 6.04 15.71 29.42
CA PRO A 32 4.69 16.25 29.60
C PRO A 32 3.80 15.87 28.42
N GLU A 33 2.57 15.47 28.71
CA GLU A 33 1.60 15.05 27.70
C GLU A 33 1.27 16.20 26.75
N THR A 34 1.17 15.89 25.45
CA THR A 34 0.76 16.87 24.45
C THR A 34 -0.61 16.55 23.89
N LEU A 35 -1.40 17.59 23.70
CA LEU A 35 -2.71 17.53 23.06
C LEU A 35 -2.56 18.01 21.61
N LEU A 36 -2.94 17.15 20.67
CA LEU A 36 -2.99 17.47 19.25
C LEU A 36 -4.46 17.48 18.82
N ASP A 37 -4.92 18.58 18.25
CA ASP A 37 -6.24 18.72 17.63
C ASP A 37 -6.07 18.80 16.11
N LEU A 38 -6.84 18.01 15.36
CA LEU A 38 -6.84 18.03 13.90
C LEU A 38 -8.21 18.47 13.39
N ARG A 39 -8.23 19.63 12.74
CA ARG A 39 -9.41 20.15 12.06
C ARG A 39 -9.38 19.72 10.59
N VAL A 40 -10.37 18.90 10.25
CA VAL A 40 -10.65 18.43 8.90
C VAL A 40 -12.05 18.90 8.51
N PRO A 41 -12.26 19.40 7.28
CA PRO A 41 -13.61 19.59 6.74
C PRO A 41 -14.39 18.27 6.74
N ALA A 42 -15.69 18.31 7.06
CA ALA A 42 -16.52 17.10 7.06
C ALA A 42 -16.68 16.50 5.66
N ALA A 43 -16.75 17.36 4.64
CA ALA A 43 -16.89 16.96 3.25
C ALA A 43 -16.09 17.86 2.30
N ALA A 44 -15.64 17.29 1.18
CA ALA A 44 -15.02 17.99 0.06
C ALA A 44 -15.29 17.23 -1.24
N ASN A 45 -15.02 17.80 -2.41
CA ASN A 45 -15.09 17.08 -3.68
C ASN A 45 -13.70 16.65 -4.15
N ALA A 46 -13.62 15.56 -4.91
CA ALA A 46 -12.35 15.17 -5.51
C ALA A 46 -11.82 16.29 -6.45
N GLY A 47 -10.54 16.64 -6.34
CA GLY A 47 -9.92 17.73 -7.09
C GLY A 47 -10.07 19.12 -6.46
N GLU A 48 -10.85 19.27 -5.39
CA GLU A 48 -10.98 20.51 -4.63
C GLU A 48 -9.79 20.70 -3.66
N GLU A 49 -9.24 21.91 -3.56
CA GLU A 49 -8.18 22.21 -2.58
C GLU A 49 -8.79 22.50 -1.22
N LEU A 50 -8.32 21.81 -0.18
CA LEU A 50 -8.76 22.00 1.20
C LEU A 50 -7.57 22.19 2.14
N GLU A 51 -7.83 22.86 3.26
CA GLU A 51 -6.84 23.11 4.30
C GLU A 51 -7.07 22.19 5.51
N LEU A 52 -6.06 21.40 5.84
CA LEU A 52 -5.98 20.65 7.09
C LEU A 52 -5.23 21.48 8.12
N ARG A 53 -5.82 21.69 9.30
CA ARG A 53 -5.19 22.47 10.37
C ARG A 53 -4.95 21.59 11.58
N ALA A 54 -3.71 21.50 12.02
CA ALA A 54 -3.35 20.83 13.25
C ALA A 54 -2.92 21.86 14.31
N ARG A 55 -3.49 21.78 15.51
CA ARG A 55 -3.12 22.63 16.65
C ARG A 55 -2.50 21.76 17.73
N LEU A 56 -1.28 22.10 18.12
CA LEU A 56 -0.53 21.40 19.15
C LEU A 56 -0.41 22.26 20.41
N THR A 57 -0.83 21.70 21.54
CA THR A 57 -0.78 22.32 22.86
C THR A 57 -0.21 21.36 23.89
N ASP A 58 0.40 21.90 24.94
CA ASP A 58 0.78 21.14 26.13
C ASP A 58 -0.45 20.77 26.98
N ALA A 59 -0.29 19.91 27.99
CA ALA A 59 -1.34 19.53 28.94
C ALA A 59 -1.97 20.75 29.65
N GLY A 60 -1.20 21.83 29.84
CA GLY A 60 -1.68 23.11 30.37
C GLY A 60 -2.42 24.00 29.37
N GLY A 61 -2.58 23.58 28.10
CA GLY A 61 -3.23 24.35 27.04
C GLY A 61 -2.35 25.41 26.36
N ALA A 62 -1.07 25.51 26.74
CA ALA A 62 -0.12 26.42 26.10
C ALA A 62 0.25 25.90 24.69
N PRO A 63 0.31 26.76 23.66
CA PRO A 63 0.70 26.35 22.32
C PRO A 63 2.18 25.95 22.26
N ILE A 64 2.49 24.92 21.48
CA ILE A 64 3.86 24.43 21.27
C ILE A 64 4.35 24.87 19.87
N PRO A 65 5.15 25.95 19.76
CA PRO A 65 5.65 26.44 18.48
C PRO A 65 6.93 25.73 18.03
N GLY A 66 7.23 25.83 16.73
CA GLY A 66 8.52 25.44 16.16
C GLY A 66 8.76 23.93 16.08
N VAL A 67 7.72 23.10 16.15
CA VAL A 67 7.85 21.64 16.08
C VAL A 67 7.21 21.08 14.82
N LEU A 68 7.76 19.96 14.33
CA LEU A 68 7.30 19.29 13.13
C LEU A 68 6.11 18.38 13.43
N VAL A 69 5.02 18.56 12.69
CA VAL A 69 3.84 17.69 12.71
C VAL A 69 3.64 17.09 11.33
N GLY A 70 3.52 15.76 11.27
CA GLY A 70 3.24 15.03 10.04
C GLY A 70 1.75 14.79 9.86
N PHE A 71 1.27 14.89 8.62
CA PHE A 71 -0.09 14.57 8.22
C PHE A 71 -0.09 13.29 7.39
N TYR A 72 -1.03 12.40 7.67
CA TYR A 72 -1.11 11.08 7.09
C TYR A 72 -2.56 10.79 6.65
N SER A 73 -2.71 10.01 5.59
CA SER A 73 -3.95 9.34 5.25
C SER A 73 -3.82 7.86 5.60
N LEU A 74 -4.80 7.33 6.31
CA LEU A 74 -4.91 5.90 6.57
C LEU A 74 -5.64 5.29 5.38
N ALA A 75 -4.96 4.35 4.72
CA ALA A 75 -5.50 3.60 3.60
C ALA A 75 -5.50 2.12 3.94
N GLU A 76 -6.57 1.44 3.54
CA GLU A 76 -6.65 -0.02 3.59
C GLU A 76 -6.67 -0.55 2.16
N PHE A 77 -5.81 -1.53 1.88
CA PHE A 77 -5.79 -2.20 0.59
C PHE A 77 -5.63 -3.70 0.80
N ALA A 78 -6.58 -4.48 0.29
CA ALA A 78 -6.60 -5.94 0.39
C ALA A 78 -6.43 -6.47 1.83
N GLY A 79 -7.05 -5.81 2.82
CA GLY A 79 -6.97 -6.18 4.24
C GLY A 79 -5.69 -5.75 4.95
N VAL A 80 -4.82 -4.98 4.28
CA VAL A 80 -3.62 -4.39 4.89
C VAL A 80 -3.86 -2.90 5.09
N SER A 81 -3.83 -2.46 6.35
CA SER A 81 -3.86 -1.05 6.71
C SER A 81 -2.46 -0.45 6.64
N GLY A 82 -2.37 0.76 6.10
CA GLY A 82 -1.12 1.51 5.97
C GLY A 82 -1.35 3.01 6.16
N GLU A 83 -0.29 3.70 6.56
CA GLU A 83 -0.27 5.16 6.64
C GLU A 83 0.49 5.72 5.44
N VAL A 84 -0.13 6.65 4.72
CA VAL A 84 0.48 7.37 3.61
C VAL A 84 0.74 8.79 4.07
N MET A 85 2.01 9.22 4.08
CA MET A 85 2.36 10.59 4.43
C MET A 85 1.86 11.55 3.35
N LEU A 86 1.04 12.52 3.75
CA LEU A 86 0.51 13.57 2.89
C LEU A 86 1.44 14.78 2.85
N GLY A 87 2.11 15.06 3.98
CA GLY A 87 3.03 16.17 4.12
C GLY A 87 3.37 16.44 5.59
N GLU A 88 4.23 17.42 5.81
CA GLU A 88 4.66 17.84 7.14
C GLU A 88 4.61 19.37 7.23
N GLY A 89 4.44 19.90 8.44
CA GLY A 89 4.48 21.34 8.67
C GLY A 89 4.98 21.67 10.06
N VAL A 90 5.64 22.83 10.17
CA VAL A 90 6.15 23.34 11.44
C VAL A 90 5.09 24.21 12.10
N THR A 91 4.83 24.00 13.40
CA THR A 91 3.87 24.81 14.15
C THR A 91 4.34 26.26 14.28
N GLY A 92 3.43 27.20 14.05
CA GLY A 92 3.64 28.63 14.27
C GLY A 92 3.66 29.02 15.74
N ALA A 93 3.78 30.32 16.02
CA ALA A 93 3.78 30.86 17.39
C ALA A 93 2.50 30.55 18.19
N ASP A 94 1.39 30.31 17.49
CA ASP A 94 0.09 29.90 18.03
C ASP A 94 -0.06 28.38 18.18
N GLY A 95 1.00 27.61 17.89
CA GLY A 95 0.98 26.14 17.92
C GLY A 95 0.23 25.51 16.76
N VAL A 96 -0.14 26.29 15.73
CA VAL A 96 -0.92 25.81 14.59
C VAL A 96 -0.03 25.59 13.38
N THR A 97 -0.30 24.52 12.64
CA THR A 97 0.27 24.25 11.33
C THR A 97 -0.84 23.92 10.35
N THR A 98 -0.65 24.30 9.08
CA THR A 98 -1.64 24.12 8.01
C THR A 98 -1.01 23.37 6.86
N LEU A 99 -1.71 22.35 6.35
CA LEU A 99 -1.34 21.61 5.14
C LEU A 99 -2.45 21.78 4.10
N ARG A 100 -2.07 22.11 2.86
CA ARG A 100 -2.98 22.09 1.72
C ARG A 100 -3.03 20.70 1.13
N TYR A 101 -4.23 20.17 0.97
CA TYR A 101 -4.48 18.82 0.47
C TYR A 101 -5.52 18.86 -0.65
N VAL A 102 -5.33 18.02 -1.66
CA VAL A 102 -6.28 17.85 -2.77
C VAL A 102 -6.63 16.37 -2.87
N PRO A 103 -7.83 15.93 -2.41
CA PRO A 103 -8.23 14.55 -2.53
C PRO A 103 -8.42 14.17 -4.00
N ARG A 104 -7.85 13.04 -4.41
CA ARG A 104 -7.94 12.54 -5.81
C ARG A 104 -8.87 11.35 -5.99
N ARG A 105 -9.42 10.84 -4.89
CA ARG A 105 -10.31 9.68 -4.88
C ARG A 105 -11.55 10.03 -4.07
N GLU A 106 -12.68 9.57 -4.59
CA GLU A 106 -13.97 9.64 -3.91
C GLU A 106 -14.03 8.63 -2.77
N GLY A 107 -14.94 8.87 -1.82
CA GLY A 107 -15.16 8.02 -0.67
C GLY A 107 -14.65 8.60 0.65
N GLU A 108 -14.68 7.77 1.68
CA GLU A 108 -14.30 8.17 3.03
C GLU A 108 -12.78 8.03 3.22
N ILE A 109 -12.12 9.12 3.57
CA ILE A 109 -10.68 9.16 3.83
C ILE A 109 -10.47 9.46 5.31
N MET A 110 -9.82 8.52 6.00
CA MET A 110 -9.37 8.74 7.37
C MET A 110 -8.01 9.44 7.34
N LEU A 111 -7.93 10.59 8.02
CA LEU A 111 -6.75 11.43 8.12
C LEU A 111 -6.22 11.39 9.55
N ALA A 112 -4.91 11.49 9.70
CA ALA A 112 -4.25 11.56 10.98
C ALA A 112 -3.18 12.65 10.98
N ALA A 113 -3.03 13.34 12.11
CA ALA A 113 -1.89 14.19 12.38
C ALA A 113 -1.07 13.54 13.49
N ARG A 114 0.26 13.61 13.37
CA ARG A 114 1.17 12.97 14.31
C ARG A 114 2.33 13.91 14.66
N PHE A 115 2.56 14.02 15.95
CA PHE A 115 3.75 14.61 16.53
C PHE A 115 4.58 13.48 17.16
N PRO A 116 5.81 13.21 16.69
CA PRO A 116 6.65 12.14 17.23
C PRO A 116 7.15 12.41 18.66
N GLY A 117 6.93 13.62 19.17
CA GLY A 117 7.50 14.09 20.44
C GLY A 117 8.82 14.81 20.24
N SER A 118 9.23 15.55 21.25
CA SER A 118 10.52 16.24 21.33
C SER A 118 11.21 15.89 22.66
N PRO A 119 12.44 16.35 22.90
CA PRO A 119 13.06 16.22 24.23
C PRO A 119 12.24 16.91 25.33
N ALA A 120 11.52 17.98 25.00
CA ALA A 120 10.74 18.78 25.94
C ALA A 120 9.27 18.34 26.09
N HIS A 121 8.72 17.63 25.10
CA HIS A 121 7.29 17.32 25.03
C HIS A 121 7.04 15.88 24.55
N GLY A 122 6.01 15.22 25.09
CA GLY A 122 5.59 13.88 24.69
C GLY A 122 5.08 13.81 23.24
N PRO A 123 4.88 12.60 22.68
CA PRO A 123 4.25 12.43 21.38
C PRO A 123 2.75 12.74 21.43
N GLY A 124 2.18 13.13 20.29
CA GLY A 124 0.75 13.42 20.14
C GLY A 124 0.19 12.85 18.83
N ARG A 125 -1.09 12.46 18.83
CA ARG A 125 -1.80 11.95 17.64
C ARG A 125 -3.25 12.41 17.64
N ALA A 126 -3.74 12.80 16.47
CA ALA A 126 -5.14 13.14 16.24
C ALA A 126 -5.64 12.47 14.96
N MET A 127 -6.92 12.15 14.91
CA MET A 127 -7.58 11.57 13.74
C MET A 127 -8.80 12.40 13.36
N GLY A 128 -9.11 12.42 12.07
CA GLY A 128 -10.32 13.03 11.53
C GLY A 128 -10.74 12.32 10.26
N THR A 129 -12.02 12.41 9.92
CA THR A 129 -12.57 11.75 8.73
C THR A 129 -13.04 12.80 7.74
N LEU A 130 -12.73 12.58 6.47
CA LEU A 130 -13.14 13.42 5.35
C LEU A 130 -14.00 12.60 4.40
N SER A 131 -15.24 13.03 4.16
CA SER A 131 -16.09 12.45 3.12
C SER A 131 -15.83 13.15 1.78
N VAL A 132 -15.30 12.42 0.79
CA VAL A 132 -14.99 12.98 -0.53
C VAL A 132 -16.08 12.62 -1.52
N GLY A 133 -16.83 13.64 -1.96
CA GLY A 133 -17.83 13.55 -3.03
C GLY A 133 -17.21 13.55 -4.43
N PRO A 134 -18.04 13.34 -5.47
CA PRO A 134 -17.59 13.25 -6.84
C PRO A 134 -16.94 14.55 -7.32
N GLY A 135 -15.79 14.39 -7.96
CA GLY A 135 -15.05 15.50 -8.57
C GLY A 135 -15.28 15.60 -10.08
N PRO A 136 -14.81 16.68 -10.73
CA PRO A 136 -14.67 16.66 -12.18
C PRO A 136 -13.82 15.45 -12.59
N PRO A 137 -14.17 14.76 -13.70
CA PRO A 137 -13.48 13.54 -14.10
C PRO A 137 -11.99 13.81 -14.30
N LEU A 138 -11.15 13.20 -13.46
CA LEU A 138 -9.68 13.30 -13.55
C LEU A 138 -9.14 12.69 -14.84
N TYR A 139 -9.94 11.86 -15.50
CA TYR A 139 -9.61 11.21 -16.74
C TYR A 139 -10.69 11.48 -17.77
N ARG A 140 -10.32 12.26 -18.80
CA ARG A 140 -11.12 12.44 -20.00
C ARG A 140 -10.50 11.55 -21.07
N GLU A 141 -11.04 10.34 -21.24
CA GLU A 141 -10.88 9.56 -22.47
C GLU A 141 -11.29 10.48 -23.62
N THR A 142 -10.31 11.07 -24.31
CA THR A 142 -10.58 11.73 -25.59
C THR A 142 -10.37 10.62 -26.61
N PRO A 143 -11.44 10.00 -27.17
CA PRO A 143 -11.28 8.94 -28.15
C PRO A 143 -10.65 9.55 -29.41
N TRP A 144 -9.33 9.45 -29.51
CA TRP A 144 -8.55 10.28 -30.42
C TRP A 144 -8.62 9.81 -31.88
N ILE A 145 -9.12 8.60 -32.16
CA ILE A 145 -9.25 8.10 -33.53
C ILE A 145 -10.51 7.23 -33.66
N ARG A 146 -11.57 7.78 -34.28
CA ARG A 146 -12.62 6.98 -34.92
C ARG A 146 -12.29 6.90 -36.40
N VAL A 147 -11.54 5.88 -36.84
CA VAL A 147 -11.44 5.59 -38.28
C VAL A 147 -12.76 4.96 -38.71
N PRO A 148 -13.56 5.61 -39.58
CA PRO A 148 -14.75 5.01 -40.13
C PRO A 148 -14.36 3.71 -40.85
N GLY A 149 -15.00 2.60 -40.51
CA GLY A 149 -14.79 1.32 -41.20
C GLY A 149 -13.68 0.40 -40.65
N ILE A 150 -12.98 0.76 -39.57
CA ILE A 150 -11.97 -0.14 -38.96
C ILE A 150 -12.58 -1.48 -38.54
N VAL A 151 -13.82 -1.46 -38.03
CA VAL A 151 -14.56 -2.67 -37.66
C VAL A 151 -14.79 -3.56 -38.89
N TRP A 152 -15.21 -2.98 -40.01
CA TRP A 152 -15.40 -3.71 -41.25
C TRP A 152 -14.09 -4.25 -41.84
N ALA A 153 -13.00 -3.49 -41.73
CA ALA A 153 -11.68 -3.95 -42.15
C ALA A 153 -11.21 -5.16 -41.33
N LEU A 154 -11.43 -5.15 -40.00
CA LEU A 154 -11.11 -6.29 -39.13
C LEU A 154 -11.98 -7.50 -39.44
N VAL A 155 -13.27 -7.31 -39.70
CA VAL A 155 -14.17 -8.39 -40.12
C VAL A 155 -13.71 -8.98 -41.45
N ALA A 156 -13.40 -8.14 -42.44
CA ALA A 156 -12.92 -8.59 -43.74
C ALA A 156 -11.60 -9.37 -43.63
N LEU A 157 -10.66 -8.87 -42.80
CA LEU A 157 -9.39 -9.53 -42.53
C LEU A 157 -9.60 -10.91 -41.89
N LEU A 158 -10.44 -10.98 -40.86
CA LEU A 158 -10.76 -12.22 -40.17
C LEU A 158 -11.46 -13.22 -41.12
N SER A 159 -12.42 -12.75 -41.91
CA SER A 159 -13.11 -13.56 -42.91
C SER A 159 -12.16 -14.11 -43.98
N ALA A 160 -11.18 -13.33 -44.44
CA ALA A 160 -10.17 -13.79 -45.40
C ALA A 160 -9.30 -14.92 -44.85
N VAL A 161 -8.90 -14.82 -43.58
CA VAL A 161 -8.16 -15.89 -42.87
C VAL A 161 -9.00 -17.17 -42.82
N TRP A 162 -10.26 -17.08 -42.37
CA TRP A 162 -11.17 -18.23 -42.32
C TRP A 162 -11.44 -18.84 -43.70
N ALA A 163 -11.66 -18.01 -44.72
CA ALA A 163 -11.88 -18.48 -46.08
C ALA A 163 -10.66 -19.24 -46.62
N THR A 164 -9.45 -18.81 -46.26
CA THR A 164 -8.21 -19.50 -46.64
C THR A 164 -8.15 -20.90 -46.01
N TYR A 165 -8.44 -21.02 -44.71
CA TYR A 165 -8.50 -22.32 -44.03
C TYR A 165 -9.56 -23.24 -44.63
N LEU A 166 -10.76 -22.74 -44.88
CA LEU A 166 -11.83 -23.52 -45.51
C LEU A 166 -11.45 -23.97 -46.92
N SER A 167 -10.79 -23.10 -47.69
CA SER A 167 -10.33 -23.43 -49.05
C SER A 167 -9.32 -24.57 -49.04
N VAL A 168 -8.34 -24.52 -48.13
CA VAL A 168 -7.36 -25.60 -47.96
C VAL A 168 -8.05 -26.91 -47.54
N MET A 169 -9.00 -26.84 -46.61
CA MET A 169 -9.76 -28.02 -46.18
C MET A 169 -10.53 -28.67 -47.34
N VAL A 170 -11.23 -27.88 -48.16
CA VAL A 170 -11.97 -28.38 -49.33
C VAL A 170 -11.00 -29.00 -50.35
N LEU A 171 -9.87 -28.35 -50.61
CA LEU A 171 -8.87 -28.88 -51.53
C LEU A 171 -8.33 -30.24 -51.07
N LEU A 172 -8.05 -30.40 -49.77
CA LEU A 172 -7.63 -31.68 -49.19
C LEU A 172 -8.71 -32.75 -49.32
N LEU A 173 -9.97 -32.41 -49.09
CA LEU A 173 -11.09 -33.34 -49.24
C LEU A 173 -11.29 -33.79 -50.68
N LEU A 174 -11.12 -32.89 -51.66
CA LEU A 174 -11.19 -33.23 -53.08
C LEU A 174 -10.06 -34.18 -53.48
N ILE A 175 -8.81 -33.88 -53.07
CA ILE A 175 -7.67 -34.77 -53.32
C ILE A 175 -7.87 -36.14 -52.64
N ALA A 176 -8.34 -36.16 -51.40
CA ALA A 176 -8.60 -37.40 -50.67
C ALA A 176 -9.75 -38.23 -51.28
N ARG A 177 -10.69 -37.59 -51.97
CA ARG A 177 -11.76 -38.28 -52.71
C ARG A 177 -11.22 -38.91 -53.98
N ASP A 178 -10.45 -38.16 -54.77
CA ASP A 178 -9.93 -38.64 -56.06
C ASP A 178 -8.82 -39.69 -55.89
N GLY A 179 -8.00 -39.57 -54.83
CA GLY A 179 -6.99 -40.57 -54.49
C GLY A 179 -7.56 -41.93 -54.04
N ARG A 180 -8.81 -41.98 -53.56
CA ARG A 180 -9.50 -43.25 -53.24
C ARG A 180 -10.00 -44.00 -54.47
N VAL A 181 -10.19 -43.30 -55.59
CA VAL A 181 -10.66 -43.89 -56.86
C VAL A 181 -9.50 -44.56 -57.61
N ALA A 182 -8.26 -44.14 -57.36
CA ALA A 182 -7.06 -44.60 -58.06
C ALA A 182 -6.27 -45.70 -57.33
N ALA A 183 -6.90 -46.53 -56.50
CA ALA A 183 -6.26 -47.73 -55.93
C ALA A 183 -6.73 -48.99 -56.67
N PRO A 184 -5.99 -49.50 -57.69
CA PRO A 184 -6.29 -50.77 -58.31
C PRO A 184 -5.76 -51.93 -57.47
N GLU A 185 -6.52 -53.02 -57.46
CA GLU A 185 -6.07 -54.36 -57.07
C GLU A 185 -4.82 -54.77 -57.84
N GLU A 186 -3.64 -54.73 -57.22
CA GLU A 186 -2.51 -55.51 -57.72
C GLU A 186 -1.59 -55.88 -56.56
N VAL A 187 -1.92 -56.95 -55.83
CA VAL A 187 -0.96 -58.01 -55.42
C VAL A 187 -1.78 -59.26 -55.03
N ARG A 188 -2.12 -60.10 -56.01
CA ARG A 188 -2.32 -61.55 -55.80
C ARG A 188 -1.54 -62.29 -56.88
N ARG A 189 -0.27 -62.57 -56.60
CA ARG A 189 0.45 -63.74 -57.08
C ARG A 189 1.29 -64.28 -55.93
#